data_AF-A0A3M0YD72-F1
#
_entry.id   AF-A0A3M0YD72-F1
#
_cell.length_a   1.000
_cell.length_b   1.000
_cell.length_c   1.000
_cell.angle_alpha   90.00
_cell.angle_beta   90.00
_cell.angle_gamma   90.00
#
_symmetry.space_group_name_H-M   'P 1'
#
loop_
_entity.id
_entity.type
_entity.pdbx_description
1 polymer ?
#
loop_
_entity_poly.entity_id
_entity_poly.type
_entity_poly.pdbx_seq_one_letter_code
_entity_poly.pdbx_strand_id
1 'polypeptide(L)'
;MAEQTIVVQDTQAPVLTGVPADVSAGCDAVPPAPATGSVVATDNCDPSPTVVFTQDSIPGGCAGSYTLVRTWTATDACGNESSATQTIEVGDSEAPVIAGVPADITAECSAIPDVPADVVATDNCNANPTVEFTQDSLPGTCPGEYTLIRQWAATDACGNTTMAEQTIVVQDTETPVLTGVPADVNAGCDEVPNVPDPASIVATDNCDPSPTVVFTQDSIPGGCAGSYTLVRTWTATDACGNETSATQTIEVGDSEPPVIAGVPADITAECSAIPDVPADVVATDNCNANPTIEFTQDSLPGTCPGEYTLIRQWTATDACGNTAMAEQTIVVQDTQAPVITGVPADVSAGCDA
;
A
#
# COMPACT_ATOMS: atom_id res chain seq x y z
N MET A 1 85.86 24.84 88.53
CA MET A 1 85.47 25.07 87.13
C MET A 1 83.96 25.06 87.11
N ALA A 2 83.32 26.15 86.69
CA ALA A 2 81.87 26.17 86.58
C ALA A 2 81.50 25.59 85.21
N GLU A 3 80.78 24.47 85.19
CA GLU A 3 80.19 23.94 83.97
C GLU A 3 78.89 24.69 83.69
N GLN A 4 78.76 25.21 82.47
CA GLN A 4 77.50 25.74 81.97
C GLN A 4 76.85 24.65 81.13
N THR A 5 75.69 24.17 81.57
CA THR A 5 74.82 23.35 80.71
C THR A 5 73.94 24.29 79.90
N ILE A 6 74.13 24.29 78.57
CA ILE A 6 73.21 24.95 77.63
C ILE A 6 72.29 23.84 77.10
N VAL A 7 71.00 23.95 77.38
CA VAL A 7 70.00 23.08 76.78
C VAL A 7 69.54 23.76 75.49
N VAL A 8 69.83 23.14 74.35
CA VAL A 8 69.27 23.52 73.06
C VAL A 8 68.00 22.70 72.89
N GLN A 9 66.86 23.37 72.75
CA GLN A 9 65.59 22.76 72.42
C GLN A 9 65.12 23.32 71.09
N ASP A 10 64.79 22.44 70.17
CA ASP A 10 64.12 22.84 68.96
C ASP A 10 62.61 22.93 69.19
N THR A 11 62.06 24.10 68.87
CA THR A 11 60.64 24.39 69.00
C THR A 11 60.06 24.89 67.68
N GLN A 12 60.84 24.88 66.61
CA GLN A 12 60.40 25.35 65.29
C GLN A 12 59.95 24.15 64.47
N ALA A 13 58.78 24.26 63.85
CA ALA A 13 58.33 23.23 62.91
C ALA A 13 59.08 23.32 61.57
N PRO A 14 59.24 22.20 60.85
CA PRO A 14 59.78 22.20 59.50
C PRO A 14 59.02 23.14 58.56
N VAL A 15 59.71 23.66 57.55
CA VAL A 15 59.09 24.45 56.47
C VAL A 15 58.93 23.58 55.23
N LEU A 16 57.70 23.42 54.76
CA LEU A 16 57.36 22.73 53.52
C LEU A 16 57.54 23.65 52.30
N THR A 17 58.16 23.13 51.23
CA THR A 17 58.27 23.80 49.93
C THR A 17 57.96 22.82 48.79
N GLY A 18 57.53 23.35 47.64
CA GLY A 18 57.14 22.52 46.49
C GLY A 18 55.70 21.98 46.54
N VAL A 19 54.89 22.45 47.50
CA VAL A 19 53.46 22.12 47.59
C VAL A 19 52.74 22.62 46.32
N PRO A 20 52.08 21.74 45.55
CA PRO A 20 51.32 22.15 44.37
C PRO A 20 50.16 23.09 44.71
N ALA A 21 49.80 23.98 43.79
CA ALA A 21 48.65 24.88 43.94
C ALA A 21 47.31 24.15 43.74
N ASP A 22 46.26 24.72 44.31
CA ASP A 22 44.89 24.26 44.10
C ASP A 22 44.48 24.39 42.62
N VAL A 23 43.71 23.42 42.12
CA VAL A 23 43.28 23.36 40.71
C VAL A 23 41.89 22.76 40.57
N SER A 24 41.20 23.09 39.46
CA SER A 24 39.98 22.39 39.04
C SER A 24 40.29 21.52 37.81
N ALA A 25 39.64 20.36 37.71
CA ALA A 25 39.84 19.41 36.62
C ALA A 25 38.54 18.70 36.23
N GLY A 26 38.43 18.29 34.97
CA GLY A 26 37.43 17.31 34.54
C GLY A 26 37.82 15.90 34.98
N CYS A 27 36.88 14.94 34.97
CA CYS A 27 37.14 13.57 35.44
C CYS A 27 38.26 12.86 34.68
N ASP A 28 38.45 13.19 33.39
CA ASP A 28 39.52 12.62 32.55
C ASP A 28 40.86 13.37 32.67
N ALA A 29 40.90 14.46 33.44
CA ALA A 29 42.06 15.36 33.53
C ALA A 29 42.56 15.58 34.96
N VAL A 30 42.22 14.68 35.90
CA VAL A 30 42.64 14.80 37.29
C VAL A 30 44.17 14.67 37.41
N PRO A 31 44.87 15.66 37.99
CA PRO A 31 46.32 15.59 38.15
C PRO A 31 46.74 14.32 38.92
N PRO A 32 47.74 13.57 38.44
CA PRO A 32 48.21 12.38 39.13
C PRO A 32 48.77 12.73 40.53
N ALA A 33 48.92 11.71 41.36
CA ALA A 33 49.57 11.88 42.65
C ALA A 33 50.99 12.46 42.45
N PRO A 34 51.44 13.36 43.33
CA PRO A 34 52.78 13.94 43.24
C PRO A 34 53.83 12.84 43.36
N ALA A 35 54.94 12.95 42.62
CA ALA A 35 56.06 12.03 42.76
C ALA A 35 56.66 12.12 44.18
N THR A 36 57.13 11.00 44.71
CA THR A 36 57.81 10.98 46.03
C THR A 36 58.98 11.96 46.04
N GLY A 37 59.00 12.87 47.01
CA GLY A 37 60.02 13.91 47.14
C GLY A 37 59.77 15.19 46.34
N SER A 38 58.60 15.35 45.69
CA SER A 38 58.24 16.63 45.05
C SER A 38 57.95 17.76 46.04
N VAL A 39 57.49 17.40 47.25
CA VAL A 39 57.36 18.30 48.39
C VAL A 39 58.50 17.98 49.36
N VAL A 40 59.27 19.01 49.73
CA VAL A 40 60.43 18.87 50.59
C VAL A 40 60.24 19.70 51.86
N ALA A 41 60.71 19.18 52.98
CA ALA A 41 60.73 19.87 54.26
C ALA A 41 62.17 20.22 54.64
N THR A 42 62.37 21.43 55.14
CA THR A 42 63.64 21.88 55.71
C THR A 42 63.42 22.36 57.13
N ASP A 43 64.35 22.05 58.02
CA ASP A 43 64.31 22.51 59.40
C ASP A 43 65.67 23.10 59.84
N ASN A 44 65.66 23.93 60.88
CA ASN A 44 66.87 24.62 61.37
C ASN A 44 67.78 23.71 62.21
N CYS A 45 67.26 22.62 62.77
CA CYS A 45 67.92 21.68 63.67
C CYS A 45 67.83 20.22 63.19
N ASP A 46 66.88 19.89 62.30
CA ASP A 46 66.76 18.59 61.63
C ASP A 46 67.15 18.68 60.14
N PRO A 47 68.25 18.02 59.71
CA PRO A 47 68.69 18.04 58.31
C PRO A 47 67.80 17.20 57.38
N SER A 48 66.91 16.36 57.91
CA SER A 48 66.02 15.49 57.13
C SER A 48 64.67 15.27 57.82
N PRO A 49 63.81 16.29 57.91
CA PRO A 49 62.46 16.12 58.45
C PRO A 49 61.67 15.10 57.62
N THR A 50 60.85 14.29 58.28
CA THR A 50 60.03 13.26 57.61
C THR A 50 58.77 13.90 57.03
N VAL A 51 58.48 13.65 55.75
CA VAL A 51 57.24 14.11 55.10
C VAL A 51 56.33 12.92 54.83
N VAL A 52 55.10 12.98 55.34
CA VAL A 52 54.03 12.01 55.10
C VAL A 52 52.99 12.63 54.17
N PHE A 53 52.60 11.89 53.13
CA PHE A 53 51.55 12.28 52.18
C PHE A 53 50.28 11.45 52.42
N THR A 54 49.14 12.13 52.53
CA THR A 54 47.81 11.53 52.51
C THR A 54 46.93 12.17 51.44
N GLN A 55 45.95 11.41 50.94
CA GLN A 55 44.97 11.90 49.99
C GLN A 55 43.60 11.36 50.35
N ASP A 56 42.66 12.28 50.55
CA ASP A 56 41.26 11.98 50.82
C ASP A 56 40.39 12.47 49.66
N SER A 57 39.26 11.81 49.44
CA SER A 57 38.26 12.18 48.43
C SER A 57 36.94 12.47 49.12
N ILE A 58 36.36 13.61 48.80
CA ILE A 58 35.06 14.07 49.30
C ILE A 58 34.09 14.06 48.11
N PRO A 59 33.01 13.26 48.14
CA PRO A 59 32.01 13.26 47.07
C PRO A 59 31.44 14.66 46.81
N GLY A 60 31.30 15.01 45.54
CA GLY A 60 30.76 16.29 45.09
C GLY A 60 29.25 16.30 44.94
N GLY A 61 28.73 17.31 44.25
CA GLY A 61 27.28 17.54 44.07
C GLY A 61 26.59 16.60 43.08
N CYS A 62 27.34 15.89 42.25
CA CYS A 62 26.83 14.95 41.26
C CYS A 62 27.75 13.72 41.11
N ALA A 63 27.25 12.65 40.49
CA ALA A 63 28.03 11.42 40.31
C ALA A 63 29.24 11.70 39.41
N GLY A 64 30.42 11.23 39.80
CA GLY A 64 31.69 11.52 39.11
C GLY A 64 32.41 12.76 39.62
N SER A 65 31.71 13.73 40.23
CA SER A 65 32.33 14.91 40.86
C SER A 65 32.83 14.61 42.28
N TYR A 66 33.98 15.17 42.65
CA TYR A 66 34.56 15.06 43.99
C TYR A 66 35.67 16.09 44.21
N THR A 67 35.97 16.39 45.47
CA THR A 67 37.15 17.16 45.84
C THR A 67 38.22 16.23 46.38
N LEU A 68 39.42 16.25 45.80
CA LEU A 68 40.59 15.62 46.42
C LEU A 68 41.27 16.62 47.34
N VAL A 69 41.53 16.21 48.57
CA VAL A 69 42.36 16.95 49.51
C VAL A 69 43.64 16.16 49.72
N ARG A 70 44.76 16.74 49.26
CA ARG A 70 46.10 16.20 49.47
C ARG A 70 46.73 16.93 50.64
N THR A 71 47.30 16.19 51.58
CA THR A 71 47.95 16.75 52.77
C THR A 71 49.37 16.23 52.87
N TRP A 72 50.31 17.15 53.09
CA TRP A 72 51.69 16.84 53.45
C TRP A 72 51.92 17.28 54.88
N THR A 73 52.32 16.35 55.74
CA THR A 73 52.71 16.63 57.12
C THR A 73 54.21 16.40 57.25
N ALA A 74 54.95 17.43 57.65
CA ALA A 74 56.36 17.33 57.97
C ALA A 74 56.55 17.27 59.49
N THR A 75 57.33 16.31 59.97
CA THR A 75 57.67 16.13 61.38
C THR A 75 59.19 16.10 61.53
N ASP A 76 59.75 16.96 62.39
CA ASP A 76 61.17 16.91 62.73
C ASP A 76 61.50 15.83 63.79
N ALA A 77 62.78 15.65 64.07
CA ALA A 77 63.28 14.72 65.07
C ALA A 77 62.85 15.03 66.53
N CYS A 78 62.44 16.27 66.82
CA CYS A 78 61.92 16.70 68.13
C CYS A 78 60.40 16.57 68.22
N GLY A 79 59.73 16.21 67.12
CA GLY A 79 58.29 16.04 67.01
C GLY A 79 57.51 17.33 66.72
N ASN A 80 58.16 18.42 66.30
CA ASN A 80 57.41 19.60 65.83
C ASN A 80 56.87 19.33 64.42
N GLU A 81 55.64 19.76 64.15
CA GLU A 81 54.92 19.45 62.92
C GLU A 81 54.45 20.69 62.16
N SER A 82 54.50 20.61 60.83
CA SER A 82 53.80 21.53 59.93
C SER A 82 53.03 20.75 58.87
N SER A 83 51.96 21.34 58.37
CA SER A 83 51.15 20.74 57.32
C SER A 83 50.81 21.73 56.22
N ALA A 84 50.76 21.26 54.97
CA ALA A 84 50.25 22.01 53.84
C ALA A 84 49.28 21.15 53.03
N THR A 85 48.35 21.80 52.34
CA THR A 85 47.32 21.11 51.57
C THR A 85 47.25 21.60 50.12
N GLN A 86 46.82 20.70 49.24
CA GLN A 86 46.34 21.03 47.90
C GLN A 86 44.91 20.51 47.77
N THR A 87 44.02 21.37 47.30
CA THR A 87 42.64 21.04 46.96
C THR A 87 42.51 20.91 45.44
N ILE A 88 41.97 19.78 44.98
CA ILE A 88 41.64 19.55 43.57
C ILE A 88 40.13 19.37 43.47
N GLU A 89 39.45 20.32 42.83
CA GLU A 89 38.02 20.23 42.54
C GLU A 89 37.82 19.48 41.23
N VAL A 90 37.30 18.25 41.31
CA VAL A 90 36.92 17.45 40.15
C VAL A 90 35.44 17.62 39.92
N GLY A 91 35.08 18.21 38.79
CA GLY A 91 33.70 18.47 38.41
C GLY A 91 33.47 18.07 36.96
N ASP A 92 32.18 18.00 36.60
CA ASP A 92 31.76 17.75 35.24
C ASP A 92 31.07 18.98 34.67
N SER A 93 31.52 19.39 33.50
CA SER A 93 30.92 20.46 32.70
C SER A 93 30.80 20.07 31.23
N GLU A 94 31.19 18.85 30.88
CA GLU A 94 31.10 18.33 29.53
C GLU A 94 29.76 17.62 29.40
N ALA A 95 29.11 17.75 28.24
CA ALA A 95 27.86 17.05 28.01
C ALA A 95 28.11 15.65 27.43
N PRO A 96 27.19 14.70 27.64
CA PRO A 96 27.29 13.38 27.05
C PRO A 96 27.41 13.41 25.53
N VAL A 97 28.12 12.44 24.97
CA VAL A 97 28.18 12.20 23.53
C VAL A 97 27.17 11.10 23.18
N ILE A 98 26.22 11.42 22.29
CA ILE A 98 25.24 10.46 21.75
C ILE A 98 25.83 9.74 20.53
N ALA A 99 25.64 8.42 20.45
CA ALA A 99 26.00 7.59 19.32
C ALA A 99 24.85 6.64 18.92
N GLY A 100 24.85 6.17 17.67
CA GLY A 100 23.84 5.22 17.17
C GLY A 100 22.56 5.87 16.63
N VAL A 101 22.50 7.21 16.56
CA VAL A 101 21.39 7.93 15.93
C VAL A 101 21.37 7.64 14.43
N PRO A 102 20.27 7.11 13.86
CA PRO A 102 20.21 6.81 12.45
C PRO A 102 20.17 8.08 11.59
N ALA A 103 20.57 7.94 10.33
CA ALA A 103 20.48 9.03 9.37
C ALA A 103 19.04 9.35 8.98
N ASP A 104 18.84 10.56 8.48
CA ASP A 104 17.58 10.98 7.87
C ASP A 104 17.27 10.13 6.64
N ILE A 105 15.99 9.80 6.46
CA ILE A 105 15.53 8.98 5.33
C ILE A 105 14.20 9.47 4.78
N THR A 106 13.87 8.99 3.60
CA THR A 106 12.53 9.02 3.03
C THR A 106 11.98 7.60 3.00
N ALA A 107 10.72 7.42 3.36
CA ALA A 107 10.07 6.12 3.42
C ALA A 107 8.64 6.19 2.85
N GLU A 108 8.18 5.07 2.30
CA GLU A 108 6.75 4.85 2.03
C GLU A 108 5.99 4.61 3.34
N CYS A 109 4.68 4.83 3.37
CA CYS A 109 3.86 4.64 4.58
C CYS A 109 3.92 3.21 5.14
N SER A 110 4.14 2.21 4.28
CA SER A 110 4.29 0.80 4.67
C SER A 110 5.69 0.43 5.15
N ALA A 111 6.69 1.30 5.02
CA ALA A 111 8.11 0.99 5.18
C ALA A 111 8.83 1.90 6.20
N ILE A 112 8.09 2.43 7.17
CA ILE A 112 8.64 3.26 8.24
C ILE A 112 9.45 2.38 9.19
N PRO A 113 10.75 2.65 9.42
CA PRO A 113 11.56 1.83 10.32
C PRO A 113 11.11 2.02 11.77
N ASP A 114 11.25 0.96 12.57
CA ASP A 114 11.07 1.03 14.02
C ASP A 114 12.05 2.01 14.68
N VAL A 115 11.77 2.37 15.93
CA VAL A 115 12.70 3.18 16.74
C VAL A 115 13.95 2.34 17.04
N PRO A 116 15.17 2.84 16.77
CA PRO A 116 16.40 2.10 17.06
C PRO A 116 16.56 1.83 18.55
N ALA A 117 16.91 0.59 18.91
CA ALA A 117 17.19 0.19 20.29
C ALA A 117 18.62 0.54 20.77
N ASP A 118 19.52 0.88 19.83
CA ASP A 118 20.96 0.96 20.06
C ASP A 118 21.47 2.41 20.17
N VAL A 119 20.60 3.39 20.40
CA VAL A 119 21.03 4.77 20.69
C VAL A 119 21.56 4.81 22.12
N VAL A 120 22.84 5.16 22.25
CA VAL A 120 23.57 5.17 23.52
C VAL A 120 24.22 6.53 23.74
N ALA A 121 24.49 6.85 25.01
CA ALA A 121 25.27 8.01 25.39
C ALA A 121 26.45 7.60 26.26
N THR A 122 27.58 8.29 26.09
CA THR A 122 28.79 8.11 26.90
C THR A 122 29.24 9.45 27.43
N ASP A 123 29.85 9.47 28.61
CA ASP A 123 30.31 10.67 29.26
C ASP A 123 31.61 10.39 30.05
N ASN A 124 32.43 11.42 30.25
CA ASN A 124 33.74 11.32 30.91
C ASN A 124 33.62 11.15 32.44
N CYS A 125 32.54 11.63 33.03
CA CYS A 125 32.26 11.66 34.46
C CYS A 125 31.08 10.77 34.84
N ASN A 126 30.20 10.45 33.89
CA ASN A 126 29.06 9.56 34.07
C ASN A 126 29.16 8.32 33.17
N ALA A 127 29.33 7.13 33.78
CA ALA A 127 29.38 5.87 33.03
C ALA A 127 28.07 5.49 32.31
N ASN A 128 26.92 6.01 32.77
CA ASN A 128 25.60 5.73 32.20
C ASN A 128 24.72 7.01 32.19
N PRO A 129 24.94 7.93 31.24
CA PRO A 129 24.04 9.06 31.03
C PRO A 129 22.62 8.57 30.71
N THR A 130 21.62 9.32 31.16
CA THR A 130 20.21 8.99 30.87
C THR A 130 19.87 9.47 29.47
N VAL A 131 19.27 8.62 28.64
CA VAL A 131 18.79 8.98 27.30
C VAL A 131 17.27 8.94 27.30
N GLU A 132 16.64 10.07 26.98
CA GLU A 132 15.20 10.19 26.77
C GLU A 132 14.90 10.26 25.28
N PHE A 133 13.80 9.61 24.86
CA PHE A 133 13.35 9.57 23.47
C PHE A 133 11.96 10.19 23.35
N THR A 134 11.80 11.08 22.36
CA THR A 134 10.51 11.64 21.96
C THR A 134 10.34 11.51 20.44
N GLN A 135 9.08 11.45 20.01
CA GLN A 135 8.73 11.41 18.59
C GLN A 135 7.50 12.25 18.35
N ASP A 136 7.61 13.15 17.37
CA ASP A 136 6.53 13.99 16.89
C ASP A 136 6.32 13.79 15.38
N SER A 137 5.16 14.18 14.89
CA SER A 137 4.82 14.12 13.46
C SER A 137 4.28 15.47 12.98
N LEU A 138 4.76 15.92 11.82
CA LEU A 138 4.22 17.08 11.12
C LEU A 138 3.48 16.62 9.86
N PRO A 139 2.23 17.06 9.61
CA PRO A 139 1.49 16.66 8.42
C PRO A 139 2.19 17.11 7.14
N GLY A 140 2.15 16.25 6.12
CA GLY A 140 2.70 16.48 4.79
C GLY A 140 1.77 17.25 3.86
N THR A 141 2.05 17.14 2.56
CA THR A 141 1.32 17.88 1.52
C THR A 141 0.02 17.22 1.09
N CYS A 142 -0.06 15.90 1.16
CA CYS A 142 -1.30 15.15 0.95
C CYS A 142 -1.65 14.27 2.16
N PRO A 143 -2.92 13.85 2.29
CA PRO A 143 -3.34 12.90 3.33
C PRO A 143 -2.52 11.61 3.25
N GLY A 144 -1.98 11.16 4.39
CA GLY A 144 -1.10 9.99 4.46
C GLY A 144 0.39 10.34 4.53
N GLU A 145 0.80 11.49 3.97
CA GLU A 145 2.17 11.99 4.10
C GLU A 145 2.39 12.74 5.41
N TYR A 146 3.58 12.59 5.98
CA TYR A 146 4.02 13.32 7.16
C TYR A 146 5.52 13.23 7.34
N THR A 147 6.08 14.14 8.12
CA THR A 147 7.47 14.05 8.57
C THR A 147 7.49 13.61 10.03
N LEU A 148 8.14 12.50 10.33
CA LEU A 148 8.46 12.12 11.71
C LEU A 148 9.76 12.77 12.13
N ILE A 149 9.75 13.37 13.31
CA ILE A 149 10.94 13.91 13.96
C ILE A 149 11.15 13.10 15.23
N ARG A 150 12.24 12.35 15.26
CA ARG A 150 12.70 11.58 16.43
C ARG A 150 13.81 12.36 17.11
N GLN A 151 13.70 12.54 18.42
CA GLN A 151 14.68 13.28 19.21
C GLN A 151 15.17 12.42 20.37
N TRP A 152 16.48 12.43 20.57
CA TRP A 152 17.14 11.82 21.72
C TRP A 152 17.82 12.91 22.54
N ALA A 153 17.53 12.97 23.82
CA ALA A 153 18.17 13.87 24.77
C ALA A 153 18.96 13.07 25.79
N ALA A 154 20.28 13.24 25.82
CA ALA A 154 21.16 12.62 26.81
C ALA A 154 21.49 13.62 27.91
N THR A 155 21.38 13.20 29.17
CA THR A 155 21.70 13.99 30.36
C THR A 155 22.63 13.20 31.28
N ASP A 156 23.77 13.78 31.66
CA ASP A 156 24.67 13.19 32.67
C ASP A 156 24.14 13.37 34.11
N ALA A 157 24.95 13.01 35.10
CA ALA A 157 24.55 13.08 36.50
C ALA A 157 24.69 14.50 37.10
N CYS A 158 25.45 15.37 36.44
CA CYS A 158 25.67 16.77 36.79
C CYS A 158 24.68 17.71 36.08
N GLY A 159 23.87 17.16 35.17
CA GLY A 159 22.80 17.84 34.46
C GLY A 159 23.23 18.49 33.14
N ASN A 160 24.41 18.18 32.59
CA ASN A 160 24.76 18.66 31.26
C ASN A 160 24.03 17.79 30.21
N THR A 161 23.62 18.43 29.11
CA THR A 161 22.72 17.80 28.14
C THR A 161 23.22 17.92 26.70
N THR A 162 22.88 16.92 25.89
CA THR A 162 23.05 16.96 24.43
C THR A 162 21.80 16.38 23.77
N MET A 163 21.47 16.90 22.59
CA MET A 163 20.35 16.43 21.78
C MET A 163 20.83 15.98 20.41
N ALA A 164 20.16 14.97 19.87
CA ALA A 164 20.33 14.51 18.50
C ALA A 164 18.97 14.18 17.90
N GLU A 165 18.85 14.31 16.58
CA GLU A 165 17.58 14.16 15.87
C GLU A 165 17.74 13.28 14.63
N GLN A 166 16.64 12.62 14.26
CA GLN A 166 16.45 11.95 12.98
C GLN A 166 15.14 12.43 12.38
N THR A 167 15.19 12.83 11.12
CA THR A 167 14.03 13.20 10.30
C THR A 167 13.68 12.07 9.33
N ILE A 168 12.43 11.59 9.36
CA ILE A 168 11.90 10.62 8.40
C ILE A 168 10.78 11.29 7.62
N VAL A 169 11.00 11.51 6.32
CA VAL A 169 9.96 12.01 5.42
C VAL A 169 9.15 10.83 4.90
N VAL A 170 7.89 10.73 5.31
CA VAL A 170 6.94 9.75 4.81
C VAL A 170 6.20 10.35 3.63
N GLN A 171 6.40 9.77 2.46
CA GLN A 171 5.79 10.18 1.20
C GLN A 171 4.97 9.03 0.61
N ASP A 172 4.00 9.36 -0.23
CA ASP A 172 3.21 8.39 -0.99
C ASP A 172 3.57 8.46 -2.48
N THR A 173 4.27 7.43 -2.96
CA THR A 173 4.59 7.33 -4.40
C THR A 173 4.05 6.08 -5.07
N GLU A 174 3.34 5.24 -4.32
CA GLU A 174 2.77 4.00 -4.84
C GLU A 174 1.35 4.25 -5.33
N THR A 175 0.97 3.60 -6.42
CA THR A 175 -0.41 3.68 -6.91
C THR A 175 -1.32 2.74 -6.11
N PRO A 176 -2.62 3.02 -5.98
CA PRO A 176 -3.56 2.09 -5.39
C PRO A 176 -3.56 0.73 -6.10
N VAL A 177 -3.98 -0.30 -5.38
CA VAL A 177 -4.24 -1.63 -5.93
C VAL A 177 -5.75 -1.81 -6.12
N LEU A 178 -6.17 -2.05 -7.37
CA LEU A 178 -7.54 -2.38 -7.72
C LEU A 178 -7.78 -3.91 -7.67
N THR A 179 -8.88 -4.31 -7.04
CA THR A 179 -9.34 -5.71 -6.99
C THR A 179 -10.84 -5.80 -7.27
N GLY A 180 -11.31 -6.98 -7.71
CA GLY A 180 -12.73 -7.21 -8.01
C GLY A 180 -13.17 -6.81 -9.43
N VAL A 181 -12.25 -6.32 -10.26
CA VAL A 181 -12.53 -6.00 -11.68
C VAL A 181 -12.94 -7.27 -12.42
N PRO A 182 -14.13 -7.31 -13.06
CA PRO A 182 -14.58 -8.49 -13.77
C PRO A 182 -13.69 -8.83 -14.98
N ALA A 183 -13.63 -10.12 -15.34
CA ALA A 183 -12.93 -10.57 -16.53
C ALA A 183 -13.68 -10.21 -17.82
N ASP A 184 -12.94 -10.17 -18.91
CA ASP A 184 -13.47 -10.02 -20.27
C ASP A 184 -14.43 -11.16 -20.61
N VAL A 185 -15.50 -10.84 -21.35
CA VAL A 185 -16.52 -11.83 -21.74
C VAL A 185 -17.09 -11.53 -23.12
N ASN A 186 -17.62 -12.58 -23.75
CA ASN A 186 -18.46 -12.46 -24.93
C ASN A 186 -19.91 -12.65 -24.51
N ALA A 187 -20.82 -11.88 -25.10
CA ALA A 187 -22.24 -11.93 -24.77
C ALA A 187 -23.12 -11.82 -26.02
N GLY A 188 -24.27 -12.48 -26.00
CA GLY A 188 -25.37 -12.18 -26.92
C GLY A 188 -25.98 -10.81 -26.61
N CYS A 189 -26.74 -10.24 -27.55
CA CYS A 189 -27.31 -8.90 -27.37
C CYS A 189 -28.30 -8.80 -26.21
N ASP A 190 -28.89 -9.91 -25.79
CA ASP A 190 -29.80 -10.05 -24.65
C ASP A 190 -29.13 -10.55 -23.36
N GLU A 191 -27.84 -10.88 -23.41
CA GLU A 191 -27.06 -11.44 -22.29
C GLU A 191 -25.91 -10.55 -21.82
N VAL A 192 -25.93 -9.26 -22.17
CA VAL A 192 -24.90 -8.31 -21.76
C VAL A 192 -24.88 -8.16 -20.23
N PRO A 193 -23.76 -8.46 -19.54
CA PRO A 193 -23.71 -8.36 -18.08
C PRO A 193 -23.95 -6.93 -17.60
N ASN A 194 -24.70 -6.79 -16.51
CA ASN A 194 -24.87 -5.50 -15.83
C ASN A 194 -23.51 -4.94 -15.35
N VAL A 195 -23.46 -3.64 -15.11
CA VAL A 195 -22.32 -3.03 -14.41
C VAL A 195 -22.28 -3.62 -13.00
N PRO A 196 -21.11 -4.10 -12.52
CA PRO A 196 -20.98 -4.63 -11.17
C PRO A 196 -21.33 -3.56 -10.12
N ASP A 197 -21.76 -4.01 -8.93
CA ASP A 197 -21.98 -3.13 -7.78
C ASP A 197 -20.69 -2.33 -7.50
N PRO A 198 -20.72 -1.00 -7.36
CA PRO A 198 -19.54 -0.20 -7.02
C PRO A 198 -18.78 -0.73 -5.79
N ALA A 199 -19.48 -1.33 -4.82
CA ALA A 199 -18.85 -1.90 -3.62
C ALA A 199 -18.04 -3.18 -3.89
N SER A 200 -18.19 -3.81 -5.06
CA SER A 200 -17.43 -4.99 -5.47
C SER A 200 -16.06 -4.66 -6.06
N ILE A 201 -15.84 -3.41 -6.47
CA ILE A 201 -14.54 -2.92 -6.95
C ILE A 201 -13.85 -2.24 -5.77
N VAL A 202 -12.79 -2.86 -5.27
CA VAL A 202 -12.09 -2.40 -4.06
C VAL A 202 -10.73 -1.85 -4.48
N ALA A 203 -10.47 -0.60 -4.08
CA ALA A 203 -9.14 -0.01 -4.13
C ALA A 203 -8.54 0.01 -2.72
N THR A 204 -7.27 -0.36 -2.61
CA THR A 204 -6.50 -0.26 -1.36
C THR A 204 -5.18 0.42 -1.65
N ASP A 205 -4.70 1.22 -0.72
CA ASP A 205 -3.41 1.89 -0.84
C ASP A 205 -2.63 1.85 0.50
N ASN A 206 -1.32 2.02 0.43
CA ASN A 206 -0.44 1.92 1.61
C ASN A 206 -0.44 3.20 2.48
N CYS A 207 -0.85 4.34 1.91
CA CYS A 207 -0.88 5.67 2.50
C CYS A 207 -2.31 6.24 2.57
N ASP A 208 -3.20 5.80 1.68
CA ASP A 208 -4.62 6.16 1.68
C ASP A 208 -5.53 4.97 2.06
N PRO A 209 -6.24 5.03 3.20
CA PRO A 209 -7.16 3.96 3.61
C PRO A 209 -8.43 3.87 2.74
N SER A 210 -8.71 4.87 1.91
CA SER A 210 -9.92 4.93 1.07
C SER A 210 -9.67 5.64 -0.28
N PRO A 211 -8.90 5.03 -1.21
CA PRO A 211 -8.71 5.59 -2.54
C PRO A 211 -10.05 5.73 -3.27
N THR A 212 -10.17 6.78 -4.09
CA THR A 212 -11.39 7.05 -4.87
C THR A 212 -11.39 6.20 -6.13
N VAL A 213 -12.50 5.52 -6.42
CA VAL A 213 -12.68 4.75 -7.67
C VAL A 213 -13.70 5.44 -8.58
N VAL A 214 -13.30 5.70 -9.82
CA VAL A 214 -14.15 6.26 -10.89
C VAL A 214 -14.41 5.20 -11.95
N PHE A 215 -15.66 5.08 -12.38
CA PHE A 215 -16.08 4.16 -13.44
C PHE A 215 -16.48 4.93 -14.71
N THR A 216 -15.97 4.49 -15.86
CA THR A 216 -16.43 4.92 -17.18
C THR A 216 -16.75 3.73 -18.06
N GLN A 217 -17.61 3.94 -19.05
CA GLN A 217 -17.97 2.93 -20.04
C GLN A 217 -18.09 3.57 -21.42
N ASP A 218 -17.36 3.02 -22.37
CA ASP A 218 -17.43 3.38 -23.77
C ASP A 218 -17.99 2.23 -24.60
N SER A 219 -18.64 2.55 -25.72
CA SER A 219 -19.21 1.59 -26.66
C SER A 219 -18.65 1.82 -28.05
N ILE A 220 -18.13 0.76 -28.66
CA ILE A 220 -17.56 0.77 -30.00
C ILE A 220 -18.49 -0.05 -30.91
N PRO A 221 -19.09 0.53 -31.96
CA PRO A 221 -19.93 -0.22 -32.89
C PRO A 221 -19.18 -1.40 -33.54
N GLY A 222 -19.84 -2.55 -33.65
CA GLY A 222 -19.30 -3.76 -34.24
C GLY A 222 -19.51 -3.85 -35.76
N GLY A 223 -19.25 -5.04 -36.32
CA GLY A 223 -19.28 -5.31 -37.76
C GLY A 223 -20.68 -5.43 -38.37
N CYS A 224 -21.70 -5.67 -37.54
CA CYS A 224 -23.10 -5.80 -37.95
C CYS A 224 -24.04 -5.04 -37.01
N ALA A 225 -25.27 -4.77 -37.46
CA ALA A 225 -26.25 -4.05 -36.64
C ALA A 225 -26.59 -4.87 -35.39
N GLY A 226 -26.51 -4.24 -34.21
CA GLY A 226 -26.72 -4.90 -32.92
C GLY A 226 -25.43 -5.37 -32.24
N SER A 227 -24.35 -5.59 -32.99
CA SER A 227 -23.03 -5.92 -32.42
C SER A 227 -22.25 -4.67 -31.97
N TYR A 228 -21.52 -4.77 -30.86
CA TYR A 228 -20.66 -3.72 -30.33
C TYR A 228 -19.70 -4.27 -29.26
N THR A 229 -18.62 -3.53 -28.99
CA THR A 229 -17.73 -3.81 -27.87
C THR A 229 -17.95 -2.76 -26.78
N LEU A 230 -18.23 -3.19 -25.55
CA LEU A 230 -18.17 -2.31 -24.39
C LEU A 230 -16.78 -2.38 -23.77
N VAL A 231 -16.21 -1.21 -23.48
CA VAL A 231 -14.98 -1.08 -22.69
C VAL A 231 -15.35 -0.37 -21.41
N ARG A 232 -15.29 -1.10 -20.30
CA ARG A 232 -15.49 -0.58 -18.95
C ARG A 232 -14.13 -0.31 -18.32
N THR A 233 -13.95 0.86 -17.75
CA THR A 233 -12.71 1.28 -17.11
C THR A 233 -12.98 1.69 -15.68
N TRP A 234 -12.20 1.16 -14.75
CA TRP A 234 -12.14 1.60 -13.37
C TRP A 234 -10.79 2.25 -13.13
N THR A 235 -10.79 3.48 -12.66
CA THR A 235 -9.59 4.22 -12.26
C THR A 235 -9.64 4.44 -10.77
N ALA A 236 -8.61 4.00 -10.05
CA ALA A 236 -8.42 4.33 -8.63
C ALA A 236 -7.36 5.42 -8.49
N THR A 237 -7.66 6.42 -7.67
CA THR A 237 -6.79 7.55 -7.36
C THR A 237 -6.71 7.68 -5.83
N ASP A 238 -5.50 7.64 -5.27
CA ASP A 238 -5.30 7.95 -3.85
C ASP A 238 -5.38 9.46 -3.56
N ALA A 239 -5.26 9.81 -2.29
CA ALA A 239 -5.29 11.18 -1.81
C ALA A 239 -4.09 12.04 -2.25
N CYS A 240 -2.99 11.42 -2.68
CA CYS A 240 -1.79 12.07 -3.20
C CYS A 240 -1.80 12.21 -4.73
N GLY A 241 -2.77 11.59 -5.39
CA GLY A 241 -3.00 11.66 -6.82
C GLY A 241 -2.29 10.58 -7.63
N ASN A 242 -1.76 9.51 -7.01
CA ASN A 242 -1.25 8.39 -7.78
C ASN A 242 -2.43 7.55 -8.30
N GLU A 243 -2.34 7.10 -9.55
CA GLU A 243 -3.46 6.48 -10.25
C GLU A 243 -3.12 5.10 -10.81
N THR A 244 -4.07 4.18 -10.68
CA THR A 244 -4.07 2.92 -11.41
C THR A 244 -5.39 2.75 -12.17
N SER A 245 -5.38 2.01 -13.27
CA SER A 245 -6.61 1.68 -13.99
C SER A 245 -6.65 0.24 -14.44
N ALA A 246 -7.86 -0.30 -14.53
CA ALA A 246 -8.14 -1.65 -14.99
C ALA A 246 -9.41 -1.66 -15.84
N THR A 247 -9.47 -2.57 -16.81
CA THR A 247 -10.55 -2.61 -17.80
C THR A 247 -11.22 -3.97 -17.88
N GLN A 248 -12.49 -3.96 -18.25
CA GLN A 248 -13.22 -5.12 -18.74
C GLN A 248 -13.69 -4.83 -20.17
N THR A 249 -13.41 -5.75 -21.08
CA THR A 249 -13.91 -5.76 -22.45
C THR A 249 -15.06 -6.75 -22.57
N ILE A 250 -16.20 -6.28 -23.09
CA ILE A 250 -17.36 -7.12 -23.39
C ILE A 250 -17.60 -7.08 -24.89
N GLU A 251 -17.39 -8.20 -25.58
CA GLU A 251 -17.70 -8.33 -27.00
C GLU A 251 -19.15 -8.80 -27.16
N VAL A 252 -20.02 -7.90 -27.60
CA VAL A 252 -21.43 -8.18 -27.86
C VAL A 252 -21.60 -8.48 -29.35
N GLY A 253 -22.02 -9.69 -29.64
CA GLY A 253 -22.20 -10.17 -31.02
C GLY A 253 -23.45 -11.02 -31.15
N ASP A 254 -23.82 -11.26 -32.40
CA ASP A 254 -24.92 -12.14 -32.76
C ASP A 254 -24.39 -13.41 -33.40
N SER A 255 -24.83 -14.55 -32.88
CA SER A 255 -24.56 -15.87 -33.47
C SER A 255 -25.82 -16.73 -33.51
N GLU A 256 -26.97 -16.19 -33.11
CA GLU A 256 -28.23 -16.91 -33.07
C GLU A 256 -29.01 -16.62 -34.37
N PRO A 257 -29.53 -17.65 -35.05
CA PRO A 257 -30.42 -17.42 -36.17
C PRO A 257 -31.76 -16.78 -35.76
N PRO A 258 -32.41 -16.02 -36.67
CA PRO A 258 -33.75 -15.51 -36.44
C PRO A 258 -34.78 -16.61 -36.14
N VAL A 259 -35.80 -16.29 -35.36
CA VAL A 259 -36.97 -17.14 -35.15
C VAL A 259 -38.09 -16.73 -36.10
N ILE A 260 -38.53 -17.66 -36.95
CA ILE A 260 -39.65 -17.46 -37.89
C ILE A 260 -40.96 -17.90 -37.23
N ALA A 261 -42.01 -17.08 -37.36
CA ALA A 261 -43.36 -17.38 -36.88
C ALA A 261 -44.42 -17.04 -37.96
N GLY A 262 -45.62 -17.64 -37.83
CA GLY A 262 -46.73 -17.41 -38.78
C GLY A 262 -46.71 -18.30 -40.03
N VAL A 263 -45.80 -19.28 -40.10
CA VAL A 263 -45.75 -20.24 -41.22
C VAL A 263 -46.98 -21.15 -41.17
N PRO A 264 -47.79 -21.24 -42.25
CA PRO A 264 -49.00 -22.07 -42.24
C PRO A 264 -48.65 -23.55 -42.26
N ALA A 265 -49.56 -24.37 -41.75
CA ALA A 265 -49.42 -25.82 -41.78
C ALA A 265 -49.53 -26.40 -43.20
N ASP A 266 -48.97 -27.60 -43.36
CA ASP A 266 -49.12 -28.40 -44.58
C ASP A 266 -50.59 -28.75 -44.83
N ILE A 267 -51.00 -28.72 -46.09
CA ILE A 267 -52.39 -28.99 -46.49
C ILE A 267 -52.48 -29.78 -47.79
N THR A 268 -53.67 -30.30 -48.05
CA THR A 268 -54.08 -30.78 -49.37
C THR A 268 -55.13 -29.81 -49.92
N ALA A 269 -54.97 -29.39 -51.17
CA ALA A 269 -55.85 -28.43 -51.83
C ALA A 269 -56.37 -28.98 -53.16
N GLU A 270 -57.62 -28.63 -53.48
CA GLU A 270 -58.15 -28.82 -54.83
C GLU A 270 -57.46 -27.87 -55.81
N CYS A 271 -57.39 -28.26 -57.09
CA CYS A 271 -56.78 -27.44 -58.15
C CYS A 271 -57.34 -26.01 -58.25
N SER A 272 -58.59 -25.81 -57.81
CA SER A 272 -59.29 -24.52 -57.83
C SER A 272 -59.23 -23.75 -56.50
N ALA A 273 -58.63 -24.32 -55.45
CA ALA A 273 -58.70 -23.80 -54.08
C ALA A 273 -57.33 -23.76 -53.37
N ILE A 274 -56.28 -23.43 -54.13
CA ILE A 274 -54.93 -23.24 -53.58
C ILE A 274 -54.91 -21.91 -52.81
N PRO A 275 -54.52 -21.90 -51.51
CA PRO A 275 -54.45 -20.65 -50.75
C PRO A 275 -53.39 -19.69 -51.29
N ASP A 276 -53.60 -18.39 -51.12
CA ASP A 276 -52.57 -17.39 -51.37
C ASP A 276 -51.37 -17.55 -50.41
N VAL A 277 -50.27 -16.86 -50.73
CA VAL A 277 -49.11 -16.80 -49.83
C VAL A 277 -49.47 -15.93 -48.61
N PRO A 278 -49.27 -16.41 -47.38
CA PRO A 278 -49.51 -15.62 -46.16
C PRO A 278 -48.68 -14.33 -46.15
N ALA A 279 -49.30 -13.22 -45.74
CA ALA A 279 -48.64 -11.92 -45.60
C ALA A 279 -48.11 -11.66 -44.18
N ASP A 280 -48.36 -12.58 -43.25
CA ASP A 280 -48.16 -12.46 -41.81
C ASP A 280 -47.03 -13.35 -41.27
N VAL A 281 -46.20 -13.93 -42.16
CA VAL A 281 -44.94 -14.57 -41.75
C VAL A 281 -43.99 -13.48 -41.26
N VAL A 282 -43.56 -13.60 -40.02
CA VAL A 282 -42.67 -12.65 -39.35
C VAL A 282 -41.43 -13.37 -38.83
N ALA A 283 -40.36 -12.62 -38.66
CA ALA A 283 -39.12 -13.09 -38.05
C ALA A 283 -38.72 -12.11 -36.95
N THR A 284 -38.16 -12.65 -35.87
CA THR A 284 -37.61 -11.88 -34.76
C THR A 284 -36.25 -12.42 -34.40
N ASP A 285 -35.35 -11.55 -33.95
CA ASP A 285 -34.00 -11.93 -33.54
C ASP A 285 -33.57 -11.10 -32.32
N ASN A 286 -32.67 -11.65 -31.49
CA ASN A 286 -32.24 -11.01 -30.22
C ASN A 286 -31.33 -9.80 -30.46
N CYS A 287 -30.62 -9.75 -31.58
CA CYS A 287 -29.70 -8.69 -31.98
C CYS A 287 -30.28 -7.82 -33.12
N ASN A 288 -31.26 -8.34 -33.85
CA ASN A 288 -31.87 -7.68 -34.99
C ASN A 288 -33.41 -7.65 -34.88
N ALA A 289 -33.96 -6.48 -34.57
CA ALA A 289 -35.41 -6.34 -34.38
C ALA A 289 -36.26 -6.60 -35.65
N ASN A 290 -35.65 -6.58 -36.85
CA ASN A 290 -36.36 -6.81 -38.11
C ASN A 290 -35.49 -7.62 -39.10
N PRO A 291 -35.39 -8.95 -38.92
CA PRO A 291 -34.69 -9.82 -39.87
C PRO A 291 -35.32 -9.75 -41.25
N THR A 292 -34.50 -9.87 -42.29
CA THR A 292 -34.96 -9.89 -43.68
C THR A 292 -35.54 -11.25 -43.99
N ILE A 293 -36.77 -11.31 -44.54
CA ILE A 293 -37.41 -12.56 -44.95
C ILE A 293 -37.47 -12.63 -46.47
N GLU A 294 -36.94 -13.71 -47.03
CA GLU A 294 -37.10 -14.06 -48.44
C GLU A 294 -38.06 -15.23 -48.60
N PHE A 295 -38.96 -15.14 -49.59
CA PHE A 295 -39.93 -16.18 -49.92
C PHE A 295 -39.64 -16.77 -51.29
N THR A 296 -39.64 -18.11 -51.36
CA THR A 296 -39.56 -18.86 -52.61
C THR A 296 -40.66 -19.92 -52.67
N GLN A 297 -41.08 -20.27 -53.88
CA GLN A 297 -42.07 -21.31 -54.11
C GLN A 297 -41.68 -22.15 -55.32
N ASP A 298 -41.53 -23.45 -55.08
CA ASP A 298 -41.25 -24.44 -56.11
C ASP A 298 -42.43 -25.38 -56.30
N SER A 299 -42.51 -26.00 -57.47
CA SER A 299 -43.52 -27.02 -57.78
C SER A 299 -42.87 -28.32 -58.25
N LEU A 300 -43.36 -29.42 -57.70
CA LEU A 300 -42.96 -30.78 -58.06
C LEU A 300 -44.15 -31.48 -58.73
N PRO A 301 -43.98 -32.05 -59.93
CA PRO A 301 -45.07 -32.75 -60.60
C PRO A 301 -45.51 -33.98 -59.80
N GLY A 302 -46.82 -34.19 -59.73
CA GLY A 302 -47.45 -35.33 -59.08
C GLY A 302 -47.49 -36.58 -59.98
N THR A 303 -48.19 -37.61 -59.51
CA THR A 303 -48.27 -38.90 -60.20
C THR A 303 -49.30 -38.92 -61.32
N CYS A 304 -50.36 -38.12 -61.21
CA CYS A 304 -51.38 -37.97 -62.26
C CYS A 304 -51.24 -36.62 -63.00
N PRO A 305 -51.68 -36.54 -64.27
CA PRO A 305 -51.75 -35.27 -64.98
C PRO A 305 -52.61 -34.25 -64.22
N GLY A 306 -52.01 -33.12 -63.83
CA GLY A 306 -52.69 -32.05 -63.08
C GLY A 306 -52.45 -32.08 -61.58
N GLU A 307 -51.89 -33.16 -61.02
CA GLU A 307 -51.40 -33.19 -59.64
C GLU A 307 -50.00 -32.57 -59.54
N TYR A 308 -49.75 -31.82 -58.47
CA TYR A 308 -48.42 -31.32 -58.13
C TYR A 308 -48.34 -30.97 -56.65
N THR A 309 -47.13 -30.92 -56.12
CA THR A 309 -46.87 -30.44 -54.76
C THR A 309 -46.21 -29.07 -54.86
N LEU A 310 -46.74 -28.08 -54.15
CA LEU A 310 -46.05 -26.80 -53.95
C LEU A 310 -45.24 -26.88 -52.65
N ILE A 311 -43.99 -26.44 -52.72
CA ILE A 311 -43.13 -26.25 -51.55
C ILE A 311 -42.88 -24.76 -51.44
N ARG A 312 -43.37 -24.17 -50.36
CA ARG A 312 -43.15 -22.77 -50.00
C ARG A 312 -42.06 -22.72 -48.95
N GLN A 313 -41.04 -21.89 -49.15
CA GLN A 313 -39.93 -21.74 -48.24
C GLN A 313 -39.75 -20.27 -47.87
N TRP A 314 -39.66 -20.00 -46.57
CA TRP A 314 -39.26 -18.71 -46.01
C TRP A 314 -37.87 -18.83 -45.43
N THR A 315 -36.97 -17.92 -45.82
CA THR A 315 -35.61 -17.82 -45.27
C THR A 315 -35.47 -16.47 -44.57
N ALA A 316 -35.26 -16.47 -43.27
CA ALA A 316 -34.98 -15.27 -42.49
C ALA A 316 -33.48 -15.10 -42.31
N THR A 317 -32.96 -13.90 -42.52
CA THR A 317 -31.54 -13.52 -42.32
C THR A 317 -31.46 -12.28 -41.43
N ASP A 318 -30.73 -12.36 -40.32
CA ASP A 318 -30.45 -11.19 -39.47
C ASP A 318 -29.40 -10.25 -40.09
N ALA A 319 -29.02 -9.21 -39.34
CA ALA A 319 -28.03 -8.22 -39.78
C ALA A 319 -26.57 -8.71 -39.72
N CYS A 320 -26.29 -9.78 -38.98
CA CYS A 320 -24.98 -10.40 -38.85
C CYS A 320 -24.81 -11.59 -39.82
N GLY A 321 -25.87 -11.97 -40.53
CA GLY A 321 -25.90 -13.00 -41.56
C GLY A 321 -26.27 -14.39 -41.06
N ASN A 322 -26.75 -14.55 -39.82
CA ASN A 322 -27.28 -15.85 -39.41
C ASN A 322 -28.65 -16.07 -40.06
N THR A 323 -28.95 -17.33 -40.37
CA THR A 323 -30.13 -17.67 -41.20
C THR A 323 -30.96 -18.80 -40.60
N ALA A 324 -32.27 -18.67 -40.73
CA ALA A 324 -33.24 -19.69 -40.40
C ALA A 324 -34.19 -19.96 -41.58
N MET A 325 -34.72 -21.17 -41.67
CA MET A 325 -35.62 -21.59 -42.75
C MET A 325 -36.86 -22.28 -42.18
N ALA A 326 -38.00 -22.05 -42.84
CA ALA A 326 -39.24 -22.75 -42.56
C ALA A 326 -40.01 -23.04 -43.86
N GLU A 327 -40.75 -24.13 -43.90
CA GLU A 327 -41.42 -24.62 -45.10
C GLU A 327 -42.91 -24.92 -44.87
N GLN A 328 -43.68 -24.82 -45.95
CA GLN A 328 -45.05 -25.32 -46.05
C GLN A 328 -45.17 -26.17 -47.32
N THR A 329 -45.74 -27.36 -47.19
CA THR A 329 -46.07 -28.27 -48.28
C THR A 329 -47.57 -28.24 -48.60
N ILE A 330 -47.92 -28.01 -49.87
CA ILE A 330 -49.31 -28.05 -50.36
C ILE A 330 -49.42 -29.13 -51.44
N VAL A 331 -50.13 -30.21 -51.14
CA VAL A 331 -50.43 -31.27 -52.12
C VAL A 331 -51.67 -30.87 -52.91
N VAL A 332 -51.51 -30.63 -54.21
CA VAL A 332 -52.61 -30.26 -55.11
C VAL A 332 -53.08 -31.50 -55.86
N GLN A 333 -54.33 -31.88 -55.64
CA GLN A 333 -54.95 -33.04 -56.29
C GLN A 333 -56.44 -32.77 -56.54
N ASP A 334 -56.98 -33.35 -57.61
CA ASP A 334 -58.42 -33.33 -57.90
C ASP A 334 -59.08 -34.51 -57.20
N THR A 335 -59.92 -34.24 -56.21
CA THR A 335 -60.71 -35.30 -55.54
C THR A 335 -62.19 -35.27 -55.93
N GLN A 336 -62.59 -34.37 -56.82
CA GLN A 336 -63.98 -34.22 -57.21
C GLN A 336 -64.35 -35.15 -58.36
N ALA A 337 -65.43 -35.92 -58.17
CA ALA A 337 -65.97 -36.74 -59.25
C ALA A 337 -66.57 -35.84 -60.36
N PRO A 338 -66.45 -36.22 -61.65
CA PRO A 338 -67.04 -35.47 -62.74
C PRO A 338 -68.57 -35.44 -62.63
N VAL A 339 -69.16 -34.26 -62.80
CA VAL A 339 -70.62 -34.09 -62.79
C VAL A 339 -71.15 -34.20 -64.22
N ILE A 340 -71.94 -35.25 -64.49
CA ILE A 340 -72.66 -35.40 -65.76
C ILE A 340 -73.89 -34.49 -65.73
N THR A 341 -73.97 -33.52 -66.64
CA THR A 341 -75.11 -32.62 -66.81
C THR A 341 -75.78 -32.82 -68.17
N GLY A 342 -77.06 -32.49 -68.26
CA GLY A 342 -77.82 -32.63 -69.51
C GLY A 342 -78.29 -34.05 -69.84
N VAL A 343 -78.37 -34.94 -68.85
CA VAL A 343 -79.01 -36.26 -69.02
C VAL A 343 -80.47 -36.02 -69.42
N PRO A 344 -80.89 -36.39 -70.65
CA PRO A 344 -82.27 -36.22 -71.07
C PRO A 344 -83.20 -37.00 -70.14
N ALA A 345 -84.38 -36.47 -69.84
CA ALA A 345 -85.39 -37.20 -69.09
C ALA A 345 -85.73 -38.50 -69.82
N ASP A 346 -85.98 -39.58 -69.06
CA ASP A 346 -86.44 -40.85 -69.62
C ASP A 346 -87.69 -40.59 -70.49
N VAL A 347 -87.60 -40.98 -71.76
CA VAL A 347 -88.72 -40.90 -72.70
C VAL A 347 -89.29 -42.30 -72.84
N SER A 348 -90.49 -42.54 -72.31
CA SER A 348 -91.24 -43.75 -72.62
C SER A 348 -91.82 -43.64 -74.02
N ALA A 349 -91.23 -44.34 -74.99
CA ALA A 349 -91.80 -44.49 -76.33
C ALA A 349 -92.85 -45.61 -76.31
N GLY A 350 -94.10 -45.27 -76.57
CA GLY A 350 -95.12 -46.25 -76.91
C GLY A 350 -94.87 -46.77 -78.32
N CYS A 351 -94.83 -48.09 -78.50
CA CYS A 351 -95.05 -48.68 -79.81
C CYS A 351 -96.52 -48.47 -80.16
N ASP A 352 -96.81 -47.91 -81.34
CA ASP A 352 -98.00 -48.11 -82.20
C ASP A 352 -98.23 -46.84 -83.05
N ALA A 353 -98.55 -46.86 -84.34
CA ALA A 353 -98.44 -47.83 -85.43
C ALA A 353 -98.62 -46.99 -86.72
#